data_AF-A0A9P8FC22-F1
#
_entry.id   AF-A0A9P8FC22-F1
#
_cell.length_a   1.000
_cell.length_b   1.000
_cell.length_c   1.000
_cell.angle_alpha   90.00
_cell.angle_beta   90.00
_cell.angle_gamma   90.00
#
_symmetry.space_group_name_H-M   'P 1'
#
loop_
_entity.id
_entity.type
_entity.pdbx_description
1 polymer ?
#
loop_
_entity_poly.entity_id
_entity_poly.type
_entity_poly.pdbx_seq_one_letter_code
_entity_poly.pdbx_strand_id
1 'polypeptide(L)'
;MSQSAVAVSAPGKVLLAGGYLVLDRKYNGLVFGLDARIHVCVKPFASSSGVTFSEITVNSPQFQNAVWEYGYRLADQDGGVKVTQLRV
;
A
#
# COMPACT_ATOMS: atom_id res chain seq x y z
N MET A 1 -6.18 21.34 11.85
CA MET A 1 -4.92 20.57 11.89
C MET A 1 -4.33 20.60 10.50
N SER A 2 -3.05 20.96 10.35
CA SER A 2 -2.34 20.89 9.06
C SER A 2 -2.47 19.47 8.52
N GLN A 3 -3.11 19.32 7.36
CA GLN A 3 -3.29 18.04 6.69
C GLN A 3 -1.96 17.65 6.00
N SER A 4 -0.96 17.31 6.82
CA SER A 4 0.37 16.95 6.33
C SER A 4 0.35 15.58 5.68
N ALA A 5 1.01 15.46 4.52
CA ALA A 5 1.25 14.17 3.90
C ALA A 5 2.06 13.25 4.83
N VAL A 6 1.77 11.96 4.81
CA VAL A 6 2.51 10.92 5.53
C VAL A 6 3.28 10.09 4.50
N ALA A 7 4.59 10.04 4.64
CA ALA A 7 5.47 9.22 3.81
C ALA A 7 6.07 8.09 4.63
N VAL A 8 6.03 6.87 4.08
CA VAL A 8 6.63 5.67 4.68
C VAL A 8 7.49 4.93 3.66
N SER A 9 8.44 4.13 4.14
CA SER A 9 9.24 3.26 3.28
C SER A 9 9.52 1.91 3.93
N ALA A 10 9.62 0.86 3.11
CA ALA A 10 9.96 -0.48 3.54
C ALA A 10 11.16 -1.02 2.73
N PRO A 11 12.12 -1.73 3.36
CA PRO A 11 13.25 -2.32 2.66
C PRO A 11 12.81 -3.54 1.85
N GLY A 12 13.51 -3.79 0.74
CA GLY A 12 13.46 -5.05 0.01
C GLY A 12 14.15 -6.18 0.80
N LYS A 13 14.12 -7.39 0.24
CA LYS A 13 14.79 -8.56 0.83
C LYS A 13 15.51 -9.38 -0.21
N VAL A 14 16.60 -10.04 0.18
CA VAL A 14 17.29 -11.03 -0.64
C VAL A 14 17.60 -12.28 0.18
N LEU A 15 17.35 -13.46 -0.40
CA LEU A 15 17.83 -14.73 0.14
C LEU A 15 19.30 -14.88 -0.25
N LEU A 16 20.20 -14.62 0.69
CA LEU A 16 21.65 -14.67 0.46
C LEU A 16 22.17 -16.11 0.42
N ALA A 17 21.66 -16.96 1.30
CA ALA A 17 22.07 -18.38 1.38
C ALA A 17 20.86 -19.28 1.67
N GLY A 18 20.98 -20.55 1.27
CA GLY A 18 19.94 -21.57 1.39
C GLY A 18 19.38 -22.01 0.03
N GLY A 19 19.12 -21.07 -0.89
CA GLY A 19 18.62 -21.39 -2.23
C GLY A 19 17.39 -22.31 -2.17
N TYR A 20 17.35 -23.34 -3.00
CA TYR A 20 16.26 -24.34 -2.96
C TYR A 20 16.32 -25.28 -1.74
N LEU A 21 17.41 -25.31 -0.97
CA LEU A 21 17.50 -26.18 0.22
C LEU A 21 16.47 -25.80 1.28
N VAL A 22 16.03 -24.54 1.32
CA VAL A 22 14.98 -24.07 2.25
C VAL A 22 13.63 -24.75 2.04
N LEU A 23 13.44 -25.46 0.92
CA LEU A 23 12.25 -26.27 0.68
C LEU A 23 12.22 -27.54 1.56
N ASP A 24 13.37 -27.99 2.05
CA ASP A 24 13.48 -29.05 3.06
C ASP A 24 13.73 -28.43 4.44
N ARG A 25 12.87 -28.79 5.40
CA ARG A 25 12.88 -28.28 6.78
C ARG A 25 14.20 -28.53 7.51
N LYS A 26 15.04 -29.47 7.05
CA LYS A 26 16.37 -29.71 7.60
C LYS A 26 17.34 -28.53 7.39
N TYR A 27 17.11 -27.69 6.38
CA TYR A 27 18.03 -26.61 6.01
C TYR A 27 17.45 -25.23 6.30
N ASN A 28 18.31 -24.31 6.71
CA ASN A 28 17.96 -22.92 6.98
C ASN A 28 18.38 -22.00 5.82
N GLY A 29 17.68 -20.89 5.67
CA GLY A 29 18.05 -19.79 4.78
C GLY A 29 18.56 -18.56 5.55
N LEU A 30 19.35 -17.73 4.89
CA LEU A 30 19.80 -16.43 5.41
C LEU A 30 19.25 -15.32 4.51
N VAL A 31 18.51 -14.38 5.09
CA VAL A 31 17.88 -13.28 4.37
C VAL A 31 18.39 -11.94 4.89
N PHE A 32 18.79 -11.04 3.99
CA PHE A 32 19.16 -9.66 4.31
C PHE A 32 18.09 -8.68 3.86
N GLY A 33 17.92 -7.61 4.65
CA GLY A 33 17.21 -6.41 4.22
C GLY A 33 18.09 -5.61 3.26
N LEU A 34 17.49 -5.07 2.20
CA LEU A 34 18.18 -4.26 1.20
C LEU A 34 17.82 -2.78 1.37
N ASP A 35 18.72 -1.90 0.93
CA ASP A 35 18.41 -0.48 0.75
C ASP A 35 17.64 -0.20 -0.56
N ALA A 36 17.30 -1.25 -1.31
CA ALA A 36 16.29 -1.17 -2.37
C ALA A 36 14.90 -1.04 -1.70
N ARG A 37 14.41 0.18 -1.53
CA ARG A 37 13.18 0.46 -0.77
C ARG A 37 11.96 0.69 -1.66
N ILE A 38 10.79 0.35 -1.13
CA ILE A 38 9.49 0.77 -1.66
C ILE A 38 9.01 1.95 -0.82
N HIS A 39 8.44 2.95 -1.48
CA HIS A 39 7.96 4.18 -0.86
C HIS A 39 6.47 4.37 -1.09
N VAL A 40 5.76 4.87 -0.07
CA VAL A 40 4.34 5.24 -0.16
C VAL A 40 4.17 6.63 0.45
N CYS A 41 3.41 7.49 -0.23
CA CYS A 41 3.04 8.80 0.27
C CYS A 41 1.52 8.93 0.26
N VAL A 42 0.93 9.17 1.42
CA VAL A 42 -0.50 9.39 1.60
C VAL A 42 -0.73 10.85 1.88
N LYS A 43 -1.59 11.48 1.08
CA LYS A 43 -2.03 12.85 1.29
C LYS A 43 -3.56 12.91 1.22
N PRO A 44 -4.19 13.74 2.06
CA PRO A 44 -5.62 14.01 1.92
C PRO A 44 -5.90 14.76 0.62
N PHE A 45 -7.13 14.62 0.12
CA PHE A 45 -7.59 15.43 -1.01
C PHE A 45 -7.61 16.91 -0.63
N ALA A 46 -7.25 17.78 -1.57
CA ALA A 46 -7.42 19.21 -1.41
C ALA A 46 -8.93 19.51 -1.41
N SER A 47 -9.50 19.71 -0.22
CA SER A 47 -10.92 20.06 -0.08
C SER A 47 -11.09 21.57 -0.24
N SER A 48 -11.88 21.98 -1.23
CA SER A 48 -12.53 23.28 -1.18
C SER A 48 -13.66 23.22 -0.15
N SER A 49 -13.81 24.28 0.64
CA SER A 49 -14.77 24.36 1.74
C SER A 49 -16.16 23.85 1.34
N GLY A 50 -16.58 22.72 1.92
CA GLY A 50 -17.92 22.14 1.75
C GLY A 50 -17.99 20.78 1.05
N VAL A 51 -16.91 20.29 0.42
CA VAL A 51 -16.92 18.98 -0.27
C VAL A 51 -16.25 17.91 0.59
N THR A 52 -17.02 16.88 0.97
CA THR A 52 -16.51 15.69 1.65
C THR A 52 -16.23 14.60 0.60
N PHE A 53 -14.97 14.18 0.48
CA PHE A 53 -14.58 13.08 -0.41
C PHE A 53 -14.63 11.75 0.34
N SER A 54 -15.36 10.78 -0.19
CA SER A 54 -15.35 9.39 0.28
C SER A 54 -14.65 8.49 -0.76
N GLU A 55 -13.48 8.93 -1.19
CA GLU A 55 -12.70 8.32 -2.27
C GLU A 55 -11.25 8.07 -1.84
N ILE A 56 -10.59 7.12 -2.49
CA ILE A 56 -9.18 6.79 -2.38
C ILE A 56 -8.65 6.64 -3.81
N THR A 57 -7.60 7.40 -4.16
CA THR A 57 -6.87 7.22 -5.42
C THR A 57 -5.50 6.62 -5.13
N VAL A 58 -5.21 5.47 -5.71
CA VAL A 58 -3.90 4.80 -5.63
C VAL A 58 -3.19 5.00 -6.97
N ASN A 59 -2.01 5.61 -6.93
CA ASN A 59 -1.14 5.75 -8.11
C ASN A 59 0.13 4.95 -7.87
N SER A 60 0.43 3.99 -8.76
CA SER A 60 1.63 3.15 -8.69
C SER A 60 2.42 3.28 -9.99
N PRO A 61 3.37 4.23 -10.09
CA PRO A 61 4.11 4.50 -11.33
C PRO A 61 5.01 3.35 -11.78
N GLN A 62 5.20 2.32 -10.94
CA GLN A 62 5.96 1.12 -11.25
C GLN A 62 5.27 0.22 -12.30
N PHE A 63 3.97 0.40 -12.51
CA PHE A 63 3.18 -0.37 -13.46
C PHE A 63 2.56 0.55 -14.53
N GLN A 64 2.32 0.01 -15.72
CA GLN A 64 1.72 0.77 -16.82
C GLN A 64 0.25 1.10 -16.51
N ASN A 65 -0.12 2.37 -16.65
CA ASN A 65 -1.49 2.88 -16.43
C ASN A 65 -2.11 2.50 -15.07
N ALA A 66 -1.28 2.35 -14.04
CA ALA A 66 -1.69 1.88 -12.73
C ALA A 66 -2.22 2.99 -11.83
N VAL A 67 -3.45 3.39 -12.14
CA VAL A 67 -4.28 4.26 -11.30
C VAL A 67 -5.55 3.50 -10.94
N TRP A 68 -5.82 3.37 -9.65
CA TRP A 68 -7.04 2.77 -9.14
C TRP A 68 -7.80 3.77 -8.29
N GLU A 69 -9.09 3.89 -8.55
CA GLU A 69 -10.00 4.77 -7.84
C GLU A 69 -11.01 3.93 -7.06
N TYR A 70 -11.16 4.20 -5.78
CA TYR A 70 -12.06 3.48 -4.89
C TYR A 70 -12.95 4.46 -4.13
N GLY A 71 -14.24 4.19 -4.08
CA GLY A 71 -15.15 4.80 -3.13
C GLY A 71 -15.20 3.98 -1.86
N TYR A 72 -15.39 4.62 -0.71
CA TYR A 72 -15.61 3.91 0.54
C TYR A 72 -16.78 4.50 1.31
N ARG A 73 -17.42 3.67 2.15
CA ARG A 73 -18.49 4.08 3.06
C ARG A 73 -18.45 3.26 4.33
N LEU A 74 -18.97 3.80 5.43
CA LEU A 74 -19.21 3.01 6.63
C LEU A 74 -20.25 1.92 6.29
N ALA A 75 -20.01 0.69 6.75
CA ALA A 75 -20.98 -0.39 6.71
C ALA A 75 -21.93 -0.29 7.92
N ASP A 76 -23.14 -0.79 7.76
CA ASP A 76 -24.13 -0.81 8.84
C ASP A 76 -23.70 -1.78 9.95
N GLN A 77 -24.25 -1.58 11.16
CA GLN A 77 -24.10 -2.50 12.31
C GLN A 77 -22.64 -2.82 12.70
N ASP A 78 -21.77 -1.80 12.74
CA ASP A 78 -20.34 -1.95 13.04
C ASP A 78 -19.57 -2.87 12.07
N GLY A 79 -20.10 -3.07 10.85
CA GLY A 79 -19.48 -3.90 9.81
C GLY A 79 -18.18 -3.33 9.20
N GLY A 80 -17.64 -2.24 9.75
CA GLY A 80 -16.41 -1.61 9.30
C GLY A 80 -16.60 -0.68 8.09
N VAL A 81 -15.65 -0.73 7.16
CA VAL A 81 -15.63 0.12 5.95
C VAL A 81 -15.83 -0.75 4.72
N LYS A 82 -16.86 -0.44 3.92
CA LYS A 82 -17.07 -1.05 2.61
C LYS A 82 -16.36 -0.23 1.55
N VAL A 83 -15.49 -0.86 0.77
CA VAL A 83 -14.75 -0.24 -0.33
C VAL A 83 -15.26 -0.79 -1.66
N THR A 84 -15.48 0.09 -2.63
CA THR A 84 -15.94 -0.25 -3.99
C THR A 84 -14.99 0.38 -4.99
N GLN A 85 -14.45 -0.41 -5.92
CA GLN A 85 -13.65 0.12 -7.02
C GLN A 85 -14.54 0.88 -8.00
N LEU A 86 -14.18 2.12 -8.33
CA LEU A 86 -14.95 3.03 -9.18
C LEU A 86 -14.58 2.91 -10.67
N ARG A 87 -13.30 2.62 -10.96
CA ARG A 87 -12.80 2.40 -12.33
C ARG A 87 -11.94 1.14 -12.40
N VAL A 88 -12.14 0.36 -13.47
CA VAL A 88 -11.36 -0.84 -13.82
C VAL A 88 -10.47 -0.53 -15.02
#